data_AF-A0A4Q0Z109-F1
#
_entry.id   AF-A0A4Q0Z109-F1
#
_cell.length_a   1.000
_cell.length_b   1.000
_cell.length_c   1.000
_cell.angle_alpha   90.00
_cell.angle_beta   90.00
_cell.angle_gamma   90.00
#
_symmetry.space_group_name_H-M   'P 1'
#
loop_
_entity.id
_entity.type
_entity.pdbx_description
1 polymer ?
#
loop_
_entity_poly.entity_id
_entity_poly.type
_entity_poly.pdbx_seq_one_letter_code
_entity_poly.pdbx_strand_id
1 'polypeptide(L)'
;MPHREKTIKDRVLDFVYILSKQPILLRDLLDANRQYNEGMHVDPARLGFRLKLGRAYFMYIMIVLAIIVPISAILHKPLANIDPHISILGAMVITAVIFIGFNFFRARLRDEITKRQIKKSWRLRFPYFSYEEYNQKIEEIYEQAIKEEISKKDLERYILDNLVED
;
A
#
# COMPACT_ATOMS: atom_id res chain seq x y z
N MET A 1 17.46 13.84 10.26
CA MET A 1 16.25 13.00 10.38
C MET A 1 16.48 12.03 11.52
N PRO A 2 15.65 11.97 12.57
CA PRO A 2 15.87 11.01 13.64
C PRO A 2 15.67 9.60 13.08
N HIS A 3 16.60 8.69 13.38
CA HIS A 3 16.53 7.26 13.09
C HIS A 3 15.34 6.65 13.84
N ARG A 4 14.13 6.69 13.26
CA ARG A 4 13.08 5.75 13.65
C ARG A 4 13.49 4.36 13.18
N GLU A 5 13.52 3.41 14.10
CA GLU A 5 13.70 2.00 13.75
C GLU A 5 12.65 1.59 12.72
N LYS A 6 13.11 1.01 11.60
CA LYS A 6 12.22 0.53 10.56
C LYS A 6 11.53 -0.74 11.04
N THR A 7 10.20 -0.72 11.06
CA THR A 7 9.37 -1.89 11.32
C THR A 7 9.65 -2.97 10.27
N ILE A 8 9.37 -4.24 10.58
CA ILE A 8 9.45 -5.35 9.61
C ILE A 8 8.64 -5.01 8.34
N LYS A 9 7.44 -4.43 8.51
CA LYS A 9 6.60 -3.93 7.40
C LYS A 9 7.35 -2.93 6.51
N ASP A 10 8.02 -1.94 7.09
CA ASP A 10 8.78 -0.94 6.33
C ASP A 10 9.93 -1.57 5.53
N ARG A 11 10.61 -2.57 6.11
CA ARG A 11 11.68 -3.30 5.41
C ARG A 11 11.15 -4.09 4.22
N VAL A 12 10.00 -4.77 4.38
CA VAL A 12 9.34 -5.49 3.29
C VAL A 12 8.94 -4.51 2.17
N LEU A 13 8.33 -3.39 2.51
CA LEU A 13 7.94 -2.36 1.55
C LEU A 13 9.16 -1.77 0.81
N ASP A 14 10.24 -1.45 1.53
CA ASP A 14 11.48 -0.92 0.95
C ASP A 14 12.18 -1.97 0.05
N PHE A 15 12.00 -3.27 0.35
CA PHE A 15 12.50 -4.34 -0.49
C PHE A 15 11.70 -4.43 -1.80
N VAL A 16 10.36 -4.49 -1.71
CA VAL A 16 9.48 -4.75 -2.86
C VAL A 16 9.16 -3.52 -3.71
N TYR A 17 9.33 -2.30 -3.20
CA TYR A 17 9.07 -1.06 -3.95
C TYR A 17 10.33 -0.24 -4.22
N ILE A 18 10.29 0.52 -5.31
CA ILE A 18 11.18 1.66 -5.57
C ILE A 18 10.39 2.90 -5.20
N LEU A 19 11.01 3.80 -4.46
CA LEU A 19 10.44 5.10 -4.11
C LEU A 19 11.19 6.21 -4.84
N SER A 20 10.45 7.15 -5.39
CA SER A 20 10.98 8.38 -5.97
C SER A 20 11.57 9.24 -4.86
N LYS A 21 12.65 9.94 -5.20
CA LYS A 21 13.26 10.96 -4.33
C LYS A 21 12.58 12.31 -4.46
N GLN A 22 11.79 12.51 -5.51
CA GLN A 22 11.11 13.78 -5.78
C GLN A 22 9.96 14.00 -4.78
N PRO A 23 9.70 15.26 -4.38
CA PRO A 23 8.55 15.58 -3.56
C PRO A 23 7.24 15.37 -4.36
N ILE A 24 6.22 14.81 -3.69
CA ILE A 24 4.89 14.62 -4.27
C ILE A 24 4.19 15.98 -4.35
N LEU A 25 3.54 16.29 -5.48
CA LEU A 25 2.79 17.54 -5.66
C LEU A 25 1.60 17.63 -4.70
N LEU A 26 1.19 18.85 -4.33
CA LEU A 26 0.09 19.03 -3.37
C LEU A 26 -1.19 18.39 -3.88
N ARG A 27 -1.55 18.74 -5.11
CA ARG A 27 -2.73 18.22 -5.78
C ARG A 27 -2.72 16.69 -5.88
N ASP A 28 -1.58 16.11 -6.24
CA ASP A 28 -1.43 14.65 -6.31
C ASP A 28 -1.60 13.98 -4.94
N LEU A 29 -1.10 14.61 -3.88
CA LEU A 29 -1.32 14.15 -2.50
C LEU A 29 -2.80 14.20 -2.11
N LEU A 30 -3.48 15.30 -2.41
CA LEU A 30 -4.89 15.51 -2.04
C LEU A 30 -5.82 14.57 -2.84
N ASP A 31 -5.59 14.45 -4.16
CA ASP A 31 -6.30 13.47 -5.01
C ASP A 31 -6.07 12.04 -4.50
N ALA A 32 -4.83 11.70 -4.12
CA ALA A 32 -4.49 10.40 -3.57
C ALA A 32 -5.16 10.16 -2.21
N ASN A 33 -5.26 11.18 -1.36
CA ASN A 33 -5.93 11.07 -0.07
C ASN A 33 -7.43 10.79 -0.26
N ARG A 34 -8.11 11.57 -1.11
CA ARG A 34 -9.52 11.36 -1.43
C ARG A 34 -9.76 9.94 -1.96
N GLN A 35 -9.01 9.52 -2.97
CA GLN A 35 -9.11 8.18 -3.53
C GLN A 35 -8.85 7.09 -2.47
N TYR A 36 -7.88 7.29 -1.59
CA TYR A 36 -7.58 6.34 -0.53
C TYR A 36 -8.73 6.24 0.49
N ASN A 37 -9.35 7.37 0.85
CA ASN A 37 -10.48 7.43 1.76
C ASN A 37 -11.75 6.80 1.16
N GLU A 38 -11.95 6.93 -0.15
CA GLU A 38 -13.01 6.25 -0.92
C GLU A 38 -12.76 4.74 -1.14
N GLY A 39 -11.60 4.21 -0.72
CA GLY A 39 -11.22 2.82 -0.98
C GLY A 39 -10.84 2.54 -2.44
N MET A 40 -10.56 3.58 -3.22
CA MET A 40 -10.13 3.47 -4.61
C MET A 40 -8.63 3.24 -4.77
N HIS A 41 -8.27 2.61 -5.88
CA HIS A 41 -6.87 2.39 -6.24
C HIS A 41 -6.15 3.68 -6.65
N VAL A 42 -5.22 4.13 -5.80
CA VAL A 42 -4.40 5.31 -6.09
C VAL A 42 -3.33 5.04 -7.14
N ASP A 43 -3.12 5.99 -8.05
CA ASP A 43 -2.08 5.93 -9.08
C ASP A 43 -0.66 5.89 -8.45
N PRO A 44 0.09 4.78 -8.62
CA PRO A 44 1.45 4.65 -8.08
C PRO A 44 2.44 5.70 -8.61
N ALA A 45 2.26 6.18 -9.85
CA ALA A 45 3.16 7.14 -10.46
C ALA A 45 3.06 8.50 -9.78
N ARG A 46 1.84 8.94 -9.45
CA ARG A 46 1.57 10.20 -8.73
C ARG A 46 2.17 10.21 -7.32
N LEU A 47 2.10 9.07 -6.63
CA LEU A 47 2.72 8.90 -5.32
C LEU A 47 4.20 8.50 -5.36
N GLY A 48 4.79 8.43 -6.56
CA GLY A 48 6.21 8.20 -6.75
C GLY A 48 6.68 6.83 -6.26
N PHE A 49 5.89 5.76 -6.43
CA PHE A 49 6.36 4.41 -6.14
C PHE A 49 6.12 3.42 -7.28
N ARG A 50 7.01 2.43 -7.40
CA ARG A 50 6.91 1.37 -8.40
C ARG A 50 7.21 0.01 -7.78
N LEU A 51 6.35 -0.98 -8.04
CA LEU A 51 6.56 -2.36 -7.59
C LEU A 51 7.69 -3.02 -8.38
N LYS A 52 8.64 -3.63 -7.67
CA LYS A 52 9.60 -4.59 -8.23
C LYS A 52 8.99 -5.98 -8.19
N LEU A 53 8.32 -6.34 -9.28
CA LEU A 53 7.54 -7.58 -9.37
C LEU A 53 8.36 -8.83 -8.97
N GLY A 54 9.59 -8.97 -9.45
CA GLY A 54 10.46 -10.09 -9.07
C GLY A 54 10.76 -10.18 -7.57
N ARG A 55 10.92 -9.03 -6.89
CA ARG A 55 11.14 -9.01 -5.43
C ARG A 55 9.86 -9.33 -4.66
N ALA A 56 8.70 -8.90 -5.17
CA ALA A 56 7.41 -9.27 -4.59
C ALA A 56 7.16 -10.77 -4.70
N TYR A 57 7.44 -11.39 -5.86
CA TYR A 57 7.39 -12.84 -6.03
C TYR A 57 8.36 -13.56 -5.10
N PHE A 58 9.62 -13.13 -5.02
CA PHE A 58 10.59 -13.73 -4.12
C PHE A 58 10.12 -13.71 -2.66
N MET A 59 9.65 -12.56 -2.18
CA MET A 59 9.11 -12.43 -0.82
C MET A 59 7.92 -13.36 -0.60
N TYR A 60 7.00 -13.42 -1.55
CA TYR A 60 5.82 -14.27 -1.46
C TYR A 60 6.17 -15.76 -1.46
N ILE A 61 7.10 -16.19 -2.32
CA ILE A 61 7.59 -17.57 -2.37
C ILE A 61 8.22 -17.97 -1.03
N MET A 62 9.02 -17.09 -0.43
CA MET A 62 9.62 -17.37 0.89
C MET A 62 8.54 -17.57 1.98
N ILE A 63 7.49 -16.76 1.97
CA ILE A 63 6.34 -16.92 2.88
C ILE A 63 5.63 -18.25 2.63
N VAL A 64 5.36 -18.58 1.37
CA VAL A 64 4.67 -19.83 0.98
C VAL A 64 5.50 -21.05 1.38
N LEU A 65 6.81 -21.07 1.10
CA LEU A 65 7.69 -22.18 1.47
C LEU A 65 7.79 -22.36 2.98
N ALA A 66 7.86 -21.26 3.73
CA ALA A 66 7.88 -21.29 5.19
C ALA A 66 6.62 -21.93 5.79
N ILE A 67 5.50 -21.94 5.06
CA ILE A 67 4.24 -22.56 5.49
C ILE A 67 4.12 -24.00 4.93
N ILE A 68 4.34 -24.19 3.63
CA ILE A 68 4.11 -25.46 2.96
C ILE A 68 5.14 -26.52 3.35
N VAL A 69 6.41 -26.16 3.52
CA VAL A 69 7.46 -27.14 3.85
C VAL A 69 7.20 -27.80 5.22
N PRO A 70 6.91 -27.07 6.30
CA PRO A 70 6.55 -27.69 7.58
C PRO A 70 5.29 -28.55 7.49
N ILE A 71 4.24 -28.06 6.82
CA ILE A 71 2.98 -28.80 6.65
C ILE A 71 3.24 -30.12 5.90
N SER A 72 4.01 -30.06 4.81
CA SER A 72 4.40 -31.23 4.03
C SER A 72 5.21 -32.22 4.87
N ALA A 73 6.18 -31.74 5.66
CA ALA A 73 6.97 -32.60 6.54
C ALA A 73 6.11 -33.31 7.60
N ILE A 74 5.04 -32.70 8.09
CA ILE A 74 4.11 -33.35 9.04
C ILE A 74 3.20 -34.35 8.31
N LEU A 75 2.68 -33.96 7.15
CA LEU A 75 1.69 -34.74 6.39
C LEU A 75 2.31 -35.77 5.43
N HIS A 76 3.63 -35.87 5.32
CA HIS A 76 4.27 -36.75 4.32
C HIS A 76 3.85 -38.22 4.44
N LYS A 77 3.75 -38.78 5.66
CA LYS A 77 3.37 -40.19 5.89
C LYS A 77 1.93 -40.50 5.46
N PRO A 78 0.90 -39.74 5.88
CA PRO A 78 -0.46 -40.00 5.43
C PRO A 78 -0.63 -39.73 3.93
N LEU A 79 0.05 -38.72 3.37
CA LEU A 79 -0.05 -38.40 1.94
C LEU A 79 0.60 -39.45 1.03
N ALA A 80 1.65 -40.14 1.49
CA ALA A 80 2.37 -41.13 0.68
C ALA A 80 1.52 -42.35 0.27
N ASN A 81 0.42 -42.63 0.99
CA ASN A 81 -0.44 -43.79 0.76
C ASN A 81 -1.75 -43.42 0.00
N ILE A 82 -1.91 -42.18 -0.43
CA ILE A 82 -3.12 -41.70 -1.13
C ILE A 82 -3.03 -42.02 -2.63
N ASP A 83 -4.19 -42.24 -3.26
CA ASP A 83 -4.29 -42.40 -4.71
C ASP A 83 -3.63 -41.21 -5.46
N PRO A 84 -2.78 -41.47 -6.46
CA PRO A 84 -2.10 -40.43 -7.23
C PRO A 84 -3.04 -39.40 -7.88
N HIS A 85 -4.23 -39.79 -8.34
CA HIS A 85 -5.21 -38.88 -8.94
C HIS A 85 -5.73 -37.86 -7.93
N ILE A 86 -5.99 -38.31 -6.70
CA ILE A 86 -6.41 -37.42 -5.60
C ILE A 86 -5.26 -36.46 -5.25
N SER A 87 -4.03 -36.96 -5.24
CA SER A 87 -2.84 -36.16 -4.97
C SER A 87 -2.62 -35.06 -6.02
N ILE A 88 -2.82 -35.38 -7.30
CA ILE A 88 -2.75 -34.41 -8.40
C ILE A 88 -3.84 -33.34 -8.24
N LEU A 89 -5.08 -33.73 -7.95
CA LEU A 89 -6.18 -32.78 -7.74
C LEU A 89 -5.89 -31.84 -6.57
N GLY A 90 -5.40 -32.38 -5.45
CA GLY A 90 -4.99 -31.59 -4.29
C GLY A 90 -3.88 -30.59 -4.62
N ALA A 91 -2.85 -31.01 -5.36
CA ALA A 91 -1.77 -30.14 -5.79
C ALA A 91 -2.27 -29.01 -6.71
N MET A 92 -3.22 -29.28 -7.61
CA MET A 92 -3.84 -28.26 -8.46
C MET A 92 -4.59 -27.20 -7.63
N VAL A 93 -5.38 -27.62 -6.63
CA VAL A 93 -6.11 -26.70 -5.75
C VAL A 93 -5.15 -25.85 -4.94
N ILE A 94 -4.13 -26.46 -4.32
CA ILE A 94 -3.11 -25.73 -3.55
C ILE A 94 -2.40 -24.69 -4.43
N THR A 95 -2.03 -25.09 -5.65
CA THR A 95 -1.40 -24.20 -6.62
C THR A 95 -2.29 -23.00 -6.97
N ALA A 96 -3.58 -23.23 -7.21
CA ALA A 96 -4.55 -22.16 -7.46
C ALA A 96 -4.67 -21.20 -6.26
N VAL A 97 -4.74 -21.73 -5.04
CA VAL A 97 -4.80 -20.93 -3.80
C VAL A 97 -3.55 -20.06 -3.64
N ILE A 98 -2.36 -20.58 -3.95
CA ILE A 98 -1.10 -19.81 -3.92
C ILE A 98 -1.15 -18.64 -4.92
N PHE A 99 -1.63 -18.87 -6.16
CA PHE A 99 -1.73 -17.80 -7.14
C PHE A 99 -2.76 -16.72 -6.76
N ILE A 100 -3.92 -17.15 -6.25
CA ILE A 100 -4.93 -16.23 -5.72
C ILE A 100 -4.35 -15.42 -4.55
N GLY A 101 -3.65 -16.09 -3.63
CA GLY A 101 -2.99 -15.47 -2.49
C GLY A 101 -1.96 -14.41 -2.90
N PHE A 102 -1.22 -14.62 -3.99
CA PHE A 102 -0.28 -13.61 -4.50
C PHE A 102 -0.99 -12.33 -4.94
N ASN A 103 -2.18 -12.43 -5.56
CA ASN A 103 -2.96 -11.26 -5.97
C ASN A 103 -3.38 -10.44 -4.75
N PHE A 104 -3.88 -11.09 -3.69
CA PHE A 104 -4.21 -10.43 -2.43
C PHE A 104 -2.98 -9.83 -1.75
N PHE A 105 -1.87 -10.55 -1.74
CA PHE A 105 -0.60 -10.07 -1.18
C PHE A 105 -0.14 -8.79 -1.87
N ARG A 106 -0.16 -8.76 -3.20
CA ARG A 106 0.20 -7.58 -4.00
C ARG A 106 -0.75 -6.40 -3.74
N ALA A 107 -2.05 -6.66 -3.62
CA ALA A 107 -3.03 -5.62 -3.30
C ALA A 107 -2.75 -5.00 -1.93
N ARG A 108 -2.56 -5.83 -0.89
CA ARG A 108 -2.23 -5.35 0.46
C ARG A 108 -0.92 -4.57 0.52
N LEU A 109 0.11 -5.02 -0.20
CA LEU A 109 1.37 -4.27 -0.31
C LEU A 109 1.17 -2.88 -0.91
N ARG A 110 0.27 -2.77 -1.91
CA ARG A 110 -0.07 -1.49 -2.55
C ARG A 110 -0.77 -0.55 -1.59
N ASP A 111 -1.73 -1.03 -0.82
CA ASP A 111 -2.48 -0.20 0.12
C ASP A 111 -1.57 0.34 1.23
N GLU A 112 -0.70 -0.51 1.76
CA GLU A 112 0.26 -0.15 2.81
C GLU A 112 1.29 0.89 2.31
N ILE A 113 1.85 0.72 1.10
CA ILE A 113 2.79 1.72 0.57
C ILE A 113 2.09 3.04 0.22
N THR A 114 0.85 2.97 -0.27
CA THR A 114 0.03 4.15 -0.58
C THR A 114 -0.20 4.98 0.68
N LYS A 115 -0.72 4.36 1.75
CA LYS A 115 -0.91 5.01 3.04
C LYS A 115 0.39 5.60 3.59
N ARG A 116 1.50 4.86 3.47
CA ARG A 116 2.83 5.31 3.90
C ARG A 116 3.31 6.55 3.12
N GLN A 117 3.12 6.59 1.80
CA GLN A 117 3.51 7.76 0.99
C GLN A 117 2.64 8.98 1.29
N ILE A 118 1.32 8.79 1.40
CA ILE A 118 0.39 9.86 1.77
C ILE A 118 0.81 10.46 3.12
N LYS A 119 0.94 9.65 4.18
CA LYS A 119 1.37 10.12 5.50
C LYS A 119 2.75 10.79 5.49
N LYS A 120 3.69 10.28 4.71
CA LYS A 120 5.04 10.86 4.58
C LYS A 120 4.98 12.25 3.94
N SER A 121 4.26 12.40 2.84
CA SER A 121 4.13 13.68 2.12
C SER A 121 3.28 14.67 2.91
N TRP A 122 2.23 14.17 3.57
CA TRP A 122 1.38 14.95 4.47
C TRP A 122 2.19 15.66 5.54
N ARG A 123 3.07 14.94 6.25
CA ARG A 123 3.92 15.52 7.29
C ARG A 123 4.88 16.61 6.78
N LEU A 124 5.17 16.63 5.48
CA LEU A 124 6.02 17.66 4.88
C LEU A 124 5.21 18.92 4.53
N ARG A 125 3.97 18.75 4.05
CA ARG A 125 3.11 19.85 3.60
C ARG A 125 2.27 20.45 4.74
N PHE A 126 1.82 19.62 5.64
CA PHE A 126 0.97 19.97 6.79
C PHE A 126 1.65 19.55 8.10
N PRO A 127 2.78 20.19 8.48
CA PRO A 127 3.57 19.76 9.64
C PRO A 127 2.82 19.88 10.97
N TYR A 128 1.85 20.80 11.07
CA TYR A 128 1.05 21.06 12.26
C TYR A 128 -0.27 20.29 12.31
N PHE A 129 -0.69 19.68 11.19
CA PHE A 129 -1.97 18.97 11.10
C PHE A 129 -1.74 17.48 10.96
N SER A 130 -2.16 16.71 11.98
CA SER A 130 -1.95 15.27 11.98
C SER A 130 -2.80 14.58 10.90
N TYR A 131 -2.23 13.59 10.20
CA TYR A 131 -2.97 12.88 9.16
C TYR A 131 -4.22 12.17 9.72
N GLU A 132 -4.12 11.55 10.89
CA GLU A 132 -5.24 10.73 11.40
C GLU A 132 -6.48 11.57 11.72
N GLU A 133 -6.28 12.83 12.12
CA GLU A 133 -7.34 13.74 12.54
C GLU A 133 -7.85 14.60 11.37
N TYR A 134 -6.95 15.08 10.51
CA TYR A 134 -7.29 16.08 9.49
C TYR A 134 -7.46 15.51 8.08
N ASN A 135 -7.29 14.21 7.84
CA ASN A 135 -7.39 13.66 6.48
C ASN A 135 -8.78 13.87 5.85
N GLN A 136 -9.86 13.73 6.62
CA GLN A 136 -11.23 13.92 6.12
C GLN A 136 -11.55 15.41 5.99
N LYS A 137 -11.20 16.21 7.00
CA LYS A 137 -11.45 17.66 6.98
C LYS A 137 -10.77 18.35 5.80
N ILE A 138 -9.50 18.04 5.53
CA ILE A 138 -8.78 18.62 4.38
C ILE A 138 -9.32 18.10 3.05
N GLU A 139 -9.85 16.87 3.00
CA GLU A 139 -10.52 16.36 1.81
C GLU A 139 -11.79 17.17 1.51
N GLU A 140 -12.62 17.45 2.50
CA GLU A 140 -13.82 18.30 2.34
C GLU A 140 -13.47 19.70 1.82
N ILE A 141 -12.46 20.35 2.43
CA ILE A 141 -11.96 21.66 1.99
C ILE A 141 -11.41 21.59 0.56
N TYR A 142 -10.69 20.51 0.23
CA TYR A 142 -10.14 20.30 -1.11
C TYR A 142 -11.25 20.13 -2.16
N GLU A 143 -12.33 19.40 -1.83
CA GLU A 143 -13.48 19.28 -2.72
C GLU A 143 -14.17 20.61 -2.96
N GLN A 144 -14.29 21.44 -1.92
CA GLN A 144 -14.81 22.79 -2.07
C GLN A 144 -13.91 23.65 -2.96
N ALA A 145 -12.60 23.58 -2.78
CA ALA A 145 -11.63 24.28 -3.62
C ALA A 145 -11.73 23.87 -5.10
N ILE A 146 -12.04 22.61 -5.40
CA ILE A 146 -12.30 22.15 -6.77
C ILE A 146 -13.59 22.76 -7.32
N LYS A 147 -14.67 22.79 -6.52
CA LYS A 147 -15.96 23.37 -6.92
C LYS A 147 -15.86 24.87 -7.18
N GLU A 148 -15.01 25.57 -6.44
CA GLU A 148 -14.73 27.00 -6.60
C GLU A 148 -13.64 27.30 -7.66
N GLU A 149 -13.17 26.28 -8.39
CA GLU A 149 -12.15 26.39 -9.44
C GLU A 149 -10.85 27.07 -8.98
N ILE A 150 -10.47 26.86 -7.71
CA ILE A 150 -9.27 27.47 -7.12
C ILE A 150 -8.02 27.06 -7.90
N SER A 151 -7.19 28.05 -8.22
CA SER A 151 -5.97 27.84 -8.99
C SER A 151 -4.99 26.95 -8.23
N LYS A 152 -4.16 26.19 -8.96
CA LYS A 152 -3.12 25.34 -8.35
C LYS A 152 -2.14 26.11 -7.45
N LYS A 153 -1.94 27.41 -7.71
CA LYS A 153 -1.01 28.26 -6.94
C LYS A 153 -1.62 28.68 -5.60
N ASP A 154 -2.94 28.88 -5.57
CA ASP A 154 -3.65 29.37 -4.39
C ASP A 154 -4.22 28.24 -3.53
N LEU A 155 -4.26 27.01 -4.07
CA LEU A 155 -4.81 25.83 -3.41
C LEU A 155 -4.23 25.59 -2.01
N GLU A 156 -2.91 25.72 -1.85
CA GLU A 156 -2.26 25.50 -0.55
C GLU A 156 -2.71 26.54 0.48
N ARG A 157 -2.77 27.81 0.06
CA ARG A 157 -3.23 28.90 0.90
C ARG A 157 -4.71 28.73 1.26
N TYR A 158 -5.56 28.43 0.28
CA TYR A 158 -6.98 28.21 0.50
C TYR A 158 -7.25 27.13 1.56
N ILE A 159 -6.54 26.00 1.47
CA ILE A 159 -6.68 24.91 2.44
C ILE A 159 -6.25 25.36 3.83
N LEU A 160 -5.12 26.07 3.96
CA LEU A 160 -4.62 26.53 5.25
C LEU A 160 -5.53 27.59 5.88
N ASP A 161 -6.05 28.53 5.09
CA ASP A 161 -6.94 29.59 5.57
C ASP A 161 -8.24 28.97 6.13
N ASN A 162 -8.85 28.02 5.42
CA ASN A 162 -10.06 27.31 5.87
C ASN A 162 -9.82 26.32 7.03
N LEU A 163 -8.57 25.91 7.27
CA LEU A 163 -8.24 25.04 8.40
C LEU A 163 -8.14 25.79 9.74
N VAL A 164 -7.89 27.10 9.70
CA VAL A 164 -7.68 27.96 10.87
C VAL A 164 -8.96 28.69 11.28
N GLU A 165 -9.90 28.88 10.35
CA GLU A 165 -11.20 29.53 10.61
C GLU A 165 -12.20 28.65 11.38
N ASP A 166 -11.87 27.36 11.59
CA ASP A 166 -12.57 26.41 12.48
C ASP A 166 -11.75 26.10 13.74
#